data_AF-A0A916E5C1-F1
#
_entry.id   AF-A0A916E5C1-F1
#
_cell.length_a   1.000
_cell.length_b   1.000
_cell.length_c   1.000
_cell.angle_alpha   90.00
_cell.angle_beta   90.00
_cell.angle_gamma   90.00
#
_symmetry.space_group_name_H-M   'P 1'
#
loop_
_entity.id
_entity.type
_entity.pdbx_description
1 polymer ?
#
loop_
_entity_poly.entity_id
_entity_poly.type
_entity_poly.pdbx_seq_one_letter_code
_entity_poly.pdbx_strand_id
1 'polypeptide(L)'
;MNDLVICFERTLNEYSRFILNGSVVALKHVATGKYLTSSIKHYETGSKNQLVFCGKSLRDSNSAWTIKCLQSPEFLPYESIIYLQHNNTNNFLEICTDRHNLSPVSKHTEDEYQEVYAHSKDNIDEYDEWCIELIE
;
A
#
# COMPACT_ATOMS: atom_id res chain seq x y z
N MET A 1 -7.11 30.76 -28.10
CA MET A 1 -7.22 30.77 -26.62
C MET A 1 -7.85 29.47 -26.11
N ASN A 2 -8.87 28.91 -26.77
CA ASN A 2 -9.43 27.58 -26.44
C ASN A 2 -8.45 26.42 -26.60
N ASP A 3 -7.62 26.40 -27.66
CA ASP A 3 -6.73 25.26 -27.91
C ASP A 3 -5.70 25.03 -26.80
N LEU A 4 -5.24 26.11 -26.17
CA LEU A 4 -4.26 26.06 -25.08
C LEU A 4 -4.89 25.51 -23.78
N VAL A 5 -6.14 25.89 -23.50
CA VAL A 5 -6.92 25.35 -22.37
C VAL A 5 -7.20 23.86 -22.58
N ILE A 6 -7.63 23.48 -23.78
CA ILE A 6 -7.89 22.07 -24.13
C ILE A 6 -6.61 21.23 -24.01
N CYS A 7 -5.47 21.72 -24.51
CA CYS A 7 -4.19 21.03 -24.35
C CYS A 7 -3.82 20.86 -22.87
N PHE A 8 -3.97 21.91 -22.06
CA PHE A 8 -3.65 21.85 -20.64
C PHE A 8 -4.53 20.81 -19.89
N GLU A 9 -5.85 20.80 -20.14
CA GLU A 9 -6.76 19.84 -19.52
C GLU A 9 -6.44 18.39 -19.92
N ARG A 10 -6.12 18.16 -21.20
CA ARG A 10 -5.73 16.82 -21.69
C ARG A 10 -4.45 16.34 -21.01
N THR A 11 -3.45 17.22 -20.93
CA THR A 11 -2.20 16.93 -20.24
C THR A 11 -2.45 16.59 -18.77
N LEU A 12 -3.21 17.40 -18.04
CA LEU A 12 -3.54 17.10 -16.63
C LEU A 12 -4.26 15.77 -16.46
N ASN A 13 -5.18 15.43 -17.38
CA ASN A 13 -5.89 14.16 -17.34
C ASN A 13 -4.95 12.98 -17.58
N GLU A 14 -4.02 13.09 -18.54
CA GLU A 14 -2.96 12.10 -18.74
C GLU A 14 -2.08 11.96 -17.49
N TYR A 15 -1.67 13.09 -16.89
CA TYR A 15 -0.85 13.09 -15.68
C TYR A 15 -1.54 12.45 -14.47
N SER A 16 -2.87 12.60 -14.36
CA SER A 16 -3.66 12.03 -13.26
C SER A 16 -3.67 10.49 -13.22
N ARG A 17 -3.25 9.84 -14.31
CA ARG A 17 -3.19 8.37 -14.42
C ARG A 17 -1.87 7.82 -13.91
N PHE A 18 -0.87 8.66 -13.67
CA PHE A 18 0.42 8.23 -13.18
C PHE A 18 0.46 8.20 -11.66
N ILE A 19 1.19 7.21 -11.15
CA ILE A 19 1.48 7.11 -9.73
C ILE A 19 2.83 7.79 -9.51
N LEU A 20 2.81 8.89 -8.76
CA LEU A 20 4.01 9.69 -8.47
C LEU A 20 4.55 9.36 -7.09
N ASN A 21 5.86 9.49 -6.89
CA ASN A 21 6.46 9.38 -5.56
C ASN A 21 5.87 10.46 -4.65
N GLY A 22 5.39 10.07 -3.47
CA GLY A 22 4.70 10.95 -2.52
C GLY A 22 3.17 11.06 -2.73
N SER A 23 2.61 10.41 -3.75
CA SER A 23 1.16 10.39 -3.96
C SER A 23 0.44 9.71 -2.79
N VAL A 24 -0.63 10.32 -2.30
CA VAL A 24 -1.53 9.68 -1.33
C VAL A 24 -2.64 8.94 -2.08
N VAL A 25 -2.68 7.63 -1.90
CA VAL A 25 -3.59 6.71 -2.56
C VAL A 25 -4.41 5.92 -1.55
N ALA A 26 -5.43 5.21 -2.03
CA ALA A 26 -6.05 4.13 -1.27
C ALA A 26 -6.19 2.92 -2.20
N LEU A 27 -5.82 1.76 -1.70
CA LEU A 27 -5.81 0.51 -2.45
C LEU A 27 -7.12 -0.23 -2.19
N LYS A 28 -7.94 -0.43 -3.23
CA LYS A 28 -9.25 -1.08 -3.13
C LYS A 28 -9.15 -2.50 -3.67
N HIS A 29 -9.54 -3.48 -2.86
CA HIS A 29 -9.73 -4.83 -3.37
C HIS A 29 -10.98 -4.86 -4.25
N VAL A 30 -10.82 -5.20 -5.53
CA VAL A 30 -11.88 -5.09 -6.55
C VAL A 30 -13.10 -5.93 -6.19
N ALA A 31 -12.90 -7.20 -5.80
CA ALA A 31 -14.01 -8.13 -5.56
C ALA A 31 -14.85 -7.77 -4.31
N THR A 32 -14.22 -7.33 -3.22
CA THR A 32 -14.96 -6.99 -1.97
C THR A 32 -15.31 -5.51 -1.88
N GLY A 33 -14.71 -4.67 -2.72
CA GLY A 33 -14.82 -3.22 -2.69
C GLY A 33 -14.27 -2.57 -1.42
N LYS A 34 -13.54 -3.30 -0.58
CA LYS A 34 -12.96 -2.82 0.67
C LYS A 34 -11.53 -2.30 0.46
N TYR A 35 -11.09 -1.38 1.31
CA TYR A 35 -9.77 -0.77 1.20
C TYR A 35 -8.72 -1.40 2.11
N LEU A 36 -7.47 -1.49 1.66
CA LEU A 36 -6.32 -1.82 2.50
C LEU A 36 -6.21 -0.77 3.60
N THR A 37 -6.22 -1.20 4.85
CA THR A 37 -6.36 -0.34 6.02
C THR A 37 -5.38 -0.78 7.10
N SER A 38 -4.80 0.18 7.81
CA SER A 38 -4.01 -0.08 9.03
C SER A 38 -4.52 0.80 10.19
N SER A 39 -4.13 0.52 11.42
CA SER A 39 -4.53 1.34 12.58
C SER A 39 -3.49 1.25 13.68
N ILE A 40 -3.50 2.13 14.68
CA ILE A 40 -2.54 2.12 15.81
C ILE A 40 -2.55 0.83 16.67
N LYS A 41 -3.46 -0.09 16.40
CA LYS A 41 -3.55 -1.38 17.09
C LYS A 41 -2.51 -2.36 16.52
N HIS A 42 -2.21 -3.39 17.30
CA HIS A 42 -1.21 -4.40 16.97
C HIS A 42 -1.83 -5.79 16.98
N TYR A 43 -1.23 -6.75 16.29
CA TYR A 43 -1.64 -8.15 16.40
C TYR A 43 -1.43 -8.68 17.82
N GLU A 44 -2.36 -9.49 18.31
CA GLU A 44 -2.24 -10.16 19.61
C GLU A 44 -1.33 -11.40 19.55
N THR A 45 -1.16 -11.95 18.34
CA THR A 45 -0.33 -13.11 18.02
C THR A 45 0.62 -12.79 16.87
N GLY A 46 1.48 -13.73 16.47
CA GLY A 46 2.42 -13.50 15.37
C GLY A 46 3.48 -12.47 15.75
N SER A 47 3.81 -11.57 14.82
CA SER A 47 4.87 -10.57 14.99
C SER A 47 4.60 -9.55 16.10
N LYS A 48 3.32 -9.38 16.48
CA LYS A 48 2.82 -8.28 17.33
C LYS A 48 3.07 -6.88 16.75
N ASN A 49 3.35 -6.79 15.44
CA ASN A 49 3.44 -5.51 14.74
C ASN A 49 2.06 -4.90 14.47
N GLN A 50 2.06 -3.70 13.89
CA GLN A 50 0.84 -2.95 13.61
C GLN A 50 -0.04 -3.71 12.63
N LEU A 51 -1.33 -3.82 12.95
CA LEU A 51 -2.25 -4.61 12.14
C LEU A 51 -2.55 -3.98 10.78
N VAL A 52 -2.65 -4.82 9.76
CA VAL A 52 -3.04 -4.47 8.40
C VAL A 52 -4.18 -5.40 7.98
N PHE A 53 -5.26 -4.84 7.44
CA PHE A 53 -6.47 -5.58 7.18
C PHE A 53 -7.30 -4.95 6.06
N CYS A 54 -8.26 -5.72 5.54
CA CYS A 54 -9.25 -5.22 4.61
C CYS A 54 -10.37 -4.51 5.38
N GLY A 55 -10.41 -3.18 5.30
CA GLY A 55 -11.30 -2.34 6.08
C GLY A 55 -12.71 -2.22 5.51
N LYS A 56 -13.26 -1.00 5.56
CA LYS A 56 -14.62 -0.70 5.07
C LYS A 56 -14.61 -0.48 3.56
N SER A 57 -15.79 -0.53 2.94
CA SER A 57 -15.99 -0.15 1.53
C SER A 57 -16.04 1.36 1.31
N LEU A 58 -16.09 2.14 2.38
CA LEU A 58 -15.93 3.60 2.35
C LEU A 58 -14.50 3.94 2.77
N ARG A 59 -13.84 4.80 2.00
CA ARG A 59 -12.49 5.30 2.31
C ARG A 59 -12.54 6.14 3.59
N ASP A 60 -11.59 5.91 4.49
CA ASP A 60 -11.31 6.75 5.66
C ASP A 60 -9.80 7.06 5.78
N SER A 61 -9.40 7.81 6.81
CA SER A 61 -8.00 8.20 7.00
C SER A 61 -7.06 7.02 7.24
N ASN A 62 -7.54 5.90 7.81
CA ASN A 62 -6.76 4.70 8.06
C ASN A 62 -6.53 3.86 6.79
N SER A 63 -7.25 4.18 5.71
CA SER A 63 -7.09 3.55 4.39
C SER A 63 -6.21 4.37 3.43
N ALA A 64 -5.62 5.47 3.90
CA ALA A 64 -4.73 6.32 3.12
C ALA A 64 -3.27 5.84 3.25
N TRP A 65 -2.63 5.64 2.10
CA TRP A 65 -1.24 5.20 1.97
C TRP A 65 -0.48 6.17 1.08
N THR A 66 0.75 6.50 1.45
CA THR A 66 1.65 7.32 0.66
C THR A 66 2.59 6.39 -0.09
N ILE A 67 2.60 6.51 -1.41
CA ILE A 67 3.60 5.84 -2.25
C ILE A 67 4.95 6.49 -1.97
N LYS A 68 5.95 5.69 -1.64
CA LYS A 68 7.34 6.12 -1.47
C LYS A 68 8.23 5.35 -2.43
N CYS A 69 9.25 6.03 -2.93
CA CYS A 69 10.35 5.41 -3.67
C CYS A 69 11.65 5.92 -3.06
N LEU A 70 12.46 5.02 -2.50
CA LEU A 70 13.67 5.40 -1.75
C LEU A 70 14.87 5.71 -2.66
N GLN A 71 14.87 5.23 -3.90
CA GLN A 71 16.04 5.25 -4.79
C GLN A 71 15.85 6.02 -6.12
N SER A 72 14.66 6.57 -6.41
CA SER A 72 14.26 6.87 -7.81
C SER A 72 13.35 8.12 -7.98
N PRO A 73 13.18 8.64 -9.22
CA PRO A 73 12.72 10.01 -9.52
C PRO A 73 11.22 10.28 -9.25
N GLU A 74 10.78 11.52 -9.49
CA GLU A 74 9.39 12.01 -9.24
C GLU A 74 8.30 11.13 -9.88
N PHE A 75 8.62 10.43 -10.98
CA PHE A 75 7.72 9.56 -11.74
C PHE A 75 8.07 8.08 -11.60
N LEU A 76 7.06 7.23 -11.40
CA LEU A 76 7.24 5.78 -11.24
C LEU A 76 6.63 5.03 -12.43
N PRO A 77 7.46 4.45 -13.33
CA PRO A 77 6.98 3.48 -14.30
C PRO A 77 6.23 2.32 -13.64
N TYR A 78 5.37 1.62 -14.40
CA TYR A 78 4.87 0.31 -13.97
C TYR A 78 6.04 -0.64 -13.68
N GLU A 79 5.86 -1.60 -12.77
CA GLU A 79 6.92 -2.48 -12.23
C GLU A 79 7.97 -1.78 -11.35
N SER A 80 7.83 -0.47 -11.10
CA SER A 80 8.69 0.20 -10.11
C SER A 80 8.50 -0.42 -8.73
N ILE A 81 9.63 -0.61 -8.04
CA ILE A 81 9.64 -0.93 -6.62
C ILE A 81 9.18 0.31 -5.85
N ILE A 82 8.17 0.12 -5.02
CA ILE A 82 7.57 1.13 -4.17
C ILE A 82 7.49 0.62 -2.74
N TYR A 83 7.33 1.58 -1.83
CA TYR A 83 7.05 1.34 -0.43
C TYR A 83 5.72 2.00 -0.09
N LEU A 84 4.89 1.30 0.69
CA LEU A 84 3.57 1.78 1.08
C LEU A 84 3.62 2.28 2.52
N GLN A 85 3.67 3.60 2.70
CA GLN A 85 3.67 4.21 4.02
C GLN A 85 2.25 4.54 4.47
N HIS A 86 1.79 3.99 5.59
CA HIS A 86 0.50 4.31 6.16
C HIS A 86 0.47 5.75 6.68
N ASN A 87 -0.45 6.57 6.17
CA ASN A 87 -0.44 8.02 6.43
C ASN A 87 -0.60 8.39 7.91
N ASN A 88 -1.42 7.65 8.67
CA ASN A 88 -1.71 8.02 10.05
C ASN A 88 -0.58 7.64 11.03
N THR A 89 0.20 6.61 10.74
CA THR A 89 1.26 6.11 11.65
C THR A 89 2.67 6.28 11.12
N ASN A 90 2.84 6.63 9.85
CA ASN A 90 4.13 6.69 9.14
C ASN A 90 4.88 5.35 9.07
N ASN A 91 4.20 4.25 9.37
CA ASN A 91 4.73 2.90 9.29
C ASN A 91 4.62 2.34 7.87
N PHE A 92 5.50 1.40 7.52
CA PHE A 92 5.61 0.82 6.20
C PHE A 92 5.00 -0.58 6.15
N LEU A 93 4.34 -0.89 5.04
CA LEU A 93 3.75 -2.20 4.79
C LEU A 93 4.84 -3.23 4.48
N GLU A 94 4.85 -4.33 5.23
CA GLU A 94 5.83 -5.41 5.09
C GLU A 94 5.14 -6.78 5.11
N ILE A 95 5.72 -7.74 4.40
CA ILE A 95 5.36 -9.15 4.51
C ILE A 95 6.28 -9.88 5.51
N CYS A 96 5.69 -10.58 6.47
CA CYS A 96 6.46 -11.35 7.44
C CYS A 96 7.07 -12.60 6.80
N THR A 97 8.39 -12.78 6.97
CA THR A 97 9.12 -13.96 6.48
C THR A 97 9.45 -14.97 7.58
N ASP A 98 9.24 -14.62 8.86
CA ASP A 98 9.38 -15.56 9.97
C ASP A 98 8.25 -16.60 9.91
N ARG A 99 8.62 -17.85 9.62
CA ARG A 99 7.69 -18.99 9.49
C ARG A 99 6.91 -19.28 10.76
N HIS A 100 7.34 -18.77 11.93
CA HIS A 100 6.59 -18.91 13.17
C HIS A 100 5.44 -17.89 13.27
N ASN A 101 5.49 -16.81 12.49
CA ASN A 101 4.52 -15.73 12.47
C ASN A 101 3.63 -15.84 11.23
N LEU A 102 2.76 -16.85 11.24
CA LEU A 102 1.74 -17.03 10.22
C LEU A 102 0.63 -15.98 10.35
N SER A 103 -0.01 -15.69 9.22
CA SER A 103 -1.22 -14.87 9.18
C SER A 103 -2.24 -15.35 10.22
N PRO A 104 -2.92 -14.44 10.93
CA PRO A 104 -3.99 -14.82 11.86
C PRO A 104 -5.08 -15.67 11.22
N VAL A 105 -5.27 -15.57 9.89
CA VAL A 105 -6.29 -16.35 9.17
C VAL A 105 -5.87 -17.81 8.94
N SER A 106 -4.57 -18.11 8.93
CA SER A 106 -4.03 -19.46 8.68
C SER A 106 -4.52 -20.49 9.70
N LYS A 107 -4.93 -20.04 10.90
CA LYS A 107 -5.56 -20.91 11.92
C LYS A 107 -6.94 -21.42 11.52
N HIS A 108 -7.53 -20.85 10.47
CA HIS A 108 -8.89 -21.11 10.01
C HIS A 108 -8.94 -21.70 8.60
N THR A 109 -7.80 -22.01 8.00
CA THR A 109 -7.66 -22.54 6.63
C THR A 109 -6.74 -23.75 6.62
N GLU A 110 -6.83 -24.59 5.58
CA GLU A 110 -5.87 -25.67 5.35
C GLU A 110 -4.52 -25.14 4.85
N ASP A 111 -4.53 -23.94 4.26
CA ASP A 111 -3.34 -23.24 3.77
C ASP A 111 -2.70 -22.36 4.84
N GLU A 112 -1.37 -22.29 4.83
CA GLU A 112 -0.59 -21.35 5.62
C GLU A 112 -0.25 -20.10 4.79
N TYR A 113 -0.76 -18.94 5.21
CA TYR A 113 -0.41 -17.64 4.65
C TYR A 113 0.57 -16.88 5.55
N GLN A 114 1.44 -16.08 4.93
CA GLN A 114 2.32 -15.16 5.64
C GLN A 114 1.54 -13.98 6.23
N GLU A 115 1.92 -13.52 7.41
CA GLU A 115 1.36 -12.31 8.01
C GLU A 115 1.80 -11.07 7.21
N VAL A 116 0.90 -10.11 7.03
CA VAL A 116 1.21 -8.76 6.51
C VAL A 116 0.93 -7.77 7.62
N TYR A 117 1.89 -6.88 7.89
CA TYR A 117 1.81 -5.90 8.97
C TYR A 117 2.39 -4.56 8.53
N ALA A 118 2.28 -3.55 9.40
CA ALA A 118 3.01 -2.31 9.25
C ALA A 118 4.03 -2.10 10.39
N HIS A 119 5.18 -1.53 10.10
CA HIS A 119 6.24 -1.32 11.10
C HIS A 119 7.01 0.00 10.92
N SER A 120 7.85 0.34 11.90
CA SER A 120 8.54 1.62 11.93
C SER A 120 9.52 1.75 10.77
N LYS A 121 9.72 2.98 10.30
CA LYS A 121 10.73 3.35 9.29
C LYS A 121 12.18 2.96 9.62
N ASP A 122 12.46 2.58 10.87
CA ASP A 122 13.81 2.33 11.36
C ASP A 122 14.40 1.01 10.84
N ASN A 123 13.55 0.11 10.30
CA ASN A 123 13.95 -1.22 9.85
C ASN A 123 13.52 -1.50 8.39
N ILE A 124 13.45 -0.50 7.53
CA ILE A 124 13.04 -0.74 6.13
C ILE A 124 14.08 -1.63 5.45
N ASP A 125 13.62 -2.74 4.88
CA ASP A 125 14.43 -3.70 4.16
C ASP A 125 13.77 -4.16 2.84
N GLU A 126 14.26 -5.28 2.29
CA GLU A 126 13.77 -5.85 1.03
C GLU A 126 12.34 -6.41 1.13
N TYR A 127 11.80 -6.66 2.34
CA TYR A 127 10.45 -7.18 2.54
C TYR A 127 9.38 -6.08 2.62
N ASP A 128 9.80 -4.83 2.68
CA ASP A 128 8.96 -3.65 2.50
C ASP A 128 8.77 -3.27 1.01
N GLU A 129 9.47 -3.95 0.10
CA GLU A 129 9.46 -3.67 -1.32
C GLU A 129 8.24 -4.30 -2.00
N TRP A 130 7.41 -3.46 -2.63
CA TRP A 130 6.24 -3.88 -3.40
C TRP A 130 6.36 -3.41 -4.84
N CYS A 131 5.89 -4.19 -5.81
CA CYS A 131 5.73 -3.76 -7.20
C CYS A 131 4.26 -3.45 -7.51
N ILE A 132 4.03 -2.53 -8.44
CA ILE A 132 2.70 -2.33 -9.05
C ILE A 132 2.72 -2.96 -10.44
N GLU A 133 1.93 -4.03 -10.59
CA GLU A 133 1.73 -4.73 -11.84
C GLU A 133 0.36 -4.37 -12.44
N LEU A 134 0.34 -4.11 -13.74
CA LEU A 134 -0.92 -3.97 -14.48
C LEU A 134 -1.42 -5.36 -14.87
N ILE A 135 -2.66 -5.66 -14.48
CA ILE A 135 -3.35 -6.88 -14.88
C ILE A 135 -4.21 -6.56 -16.09
N GLU A 136 -4.04 -7.31 -17.18
CA GLU A 136 -4.82 -7.22 -18.42
C GLU A 136 -6.21 -7.87 -18.32
#